data_AF-X8JQX3-F1
#
_entry.id   AF-X8JQX3-F1
#
_cell.length_a   1.000
_cell.length_b   1.000
_cell.length_c   1.000
_cell.angle_alpha   90.00
_cell.angle_beta   90.00
_cell.angle_gamma   90.00
#
_symmetry.space_group_name_H-M   'P 1'
#
loop_
_entity.id
_entity.type
_entity.pdbx_description
1 polymer ?
#
loop_
_entity_poly.entity_id
_entity_poly.type
_entity_poly.pdbx_seq_one_letter_code
_entity_poly.pdbx_strand_id
1 'polypeptide(L)'
;MQAAWRRSTRIANVSRCMSGTAYQRPLPPGKLPVYDLAVELLEKDSAEKKALLAKETDSVKREKLEILSNINLPEVRWNVTQGNYDLTQPVYRHLLEQNWRQKGTLDLLMERVHQMKVIPDILASFHPTVDLRISFSGEDVIPGVFLPVKSTLRLPSITAQAYHPEERLYTLLIIDPDVPNSSTKSFSTYLHAFQPNILLSATKTQITLPIAPETSETSLPYIPPHPQNGTNYHRYTTLLLPQPSELSVDLSKLSRENFDVRGVYKQYGFAHGGGIHMFRENWDETVGLVYKKFLGQPEPKFGKAPEPQLYLDDTGKRYRKYTTA
;
A
#
# COMPACT_ATOMS: atom_id res chain seq x y z
N MET A 1 -28.52 -21.97 17.61
CA MET A 1 -28.93 -21.29 16.37
C MET A 1 -27.98 -20.12 16.14
N GLN A 2 -26.89 -20.34 15.40
CA GLN A 2 -25.92 -19.29 15.08
C GLN A 2 -25.97 -19.04 13.57
N ALA A 3 -26.47 -17.87 13.19
CA ALA A 3 -26.54 -17.45 11.79
C ALA A 3 -25.14 -17.01 11.33
N ALA A 4 -24.49 -17.87 10.55
CA ALA A 4 -23.24 -17.55 9.88
C ALA A 4 -23.51 -16.61 8.69
N TRP A 5 -23.33 -15.31 8.89
CA TRP A 5 -23.30 -14.34 7.80
C TRP A 5 -21.93 -14.39 7.09
N ARG A 6 -21.76 -15.35 6.18
CA ARG A 6 -20.68 -15.30 5.19
C ARG A 6 -21.03 -14.28 4.11
N ARG A 7 -20.65 -13.01 4.29
CA ARG A 7 -20.55 -12.09 3.15
C ARG A 7 -19.30 -12.44 2.37
N SER A 8 -19.49 -13.27 1.35
CA SER A 8 -18.48 -13.54 0.33
C SER A 8 -18.34 -12.31 -0.56
N THR A 9 -17.49 -11.36 -0.18
CA THR A 9 -16.89 -10.44 -1.15
C THR A 9 -15.82 -11.22 -1.90
N ARG A 10 -16.26 -12.05 -2.87
CA ARG A 10 -15.38 -12.44 -3.97
C ARG A 10 -15.05 -11.14 -4.70
N ILE A 11 -13.85 -10.62 -4.47
CA ILE A 11 -13.21 -9.82 -5.51
C ILE A 11 -13.22 -10.73 -6.72
N ALA A 12 -13.92 -10.32 -7.78
CA ALA A 12 -14.00 -11.10 -8.98
C ALA A 12 -12.56 -11.39 -9.43
N ASN A 13 -12.15 -12.66 -9.40
CA ASN A 13 -11.04 -13.11 -10.21
C ASN A 13 -11.47 -12.86 -11.65
N VAL A 14 -11.11 -11.68 -12.17
CA VAL A 14 -11.22 -11.36 -13.57
C VAL A 14 -10.24 -12.30 -14.24
N SER A 15 -10.73 -13.45 -14.72
CA SER A 15 -10.06 -14.20 -15.76
C SER A 15 -9.73 -13.20 -16.86
N ARG A 16 -8.44 -12.87 -16.94
CA ARG A 16 -7.90 -11.88 -17.87
C ARG A 16 -7.91 -12.52 -19.26
N CYS A 17 -9.08 -12.57 -19.89
CA CYS A 17 -9.19 -12.79 -21.32
C CYS A 17 -8.64 -11.54 -22.00
N MET A 18 -7.34 -11.52 -22.24
CA MET A 18 -6.71 -10.56 -23.15
C MET A 18 -7.16 -10.93 -24.58
N SER A 19 -8.41 -10.66 -24.93
CA SER A 19 -8.78 -10.58 -26.34
C SER A 19 -8.24 -9.24 -26.83
N GLY A 20 -7.30 -9.26 -27.78
CA GLY A 20 -6.80 -8.08 -28.49
C GLY A 20 -7.85 -7.47 -29.42
N THR A 21 -9.07 -7.33 -28.94
CA THR A 21 -10.18 -6.72 -29.66
C THR A 21 -10.05 -5.21 -29.56
N ALA A 22 -10.05 -4.51 -30.68
CA ALA A 22 -10.20 -3.06 -30.69
C ALA A 22 -11.61 -2.69 -30.18
N TYR A 23 -11.75 -1.46 -29.68
CA TYR A 23 -13.06 -0.94 -29.29
C TYR A 23 -14.04 -1.02 -30.47
N GLN A 24 -15.22 -1.57 -30.22
CA GLN A 24 -16.33 -1.58 -31.16
C GLN A 24 -17.52 -0.86 -30.53
N ARG A 25 -18.20 -0.04 -31.32
CA ARG A 25 -19.44 0.63 -30.87
C ARG A 25 -20.46 -0.44 -30.46
N PRO A 26 -21.08 -0.35 -29.27
CA PRO A 26 -22.07 -1.33 -28.81
C PRO A 26 -23.32 -1.43 -29.70
N LEU A 27 -23.67 -0.33 -30.38
CA LEU A 27 -24.79 -0.27 -31.33
C LEU A 27 -24.26 0.16 -32.70
N PRO A 28 -24.73 -0.47 -33.79
CA PRO A 28 -24.43 0.00 -35.13
C PRO A 28 -25.12 1.37 -35.37
N PRO A 29 -24.52 2.23 -36.23
CA PRO A 29 -25.12 3.51 -36.58
C PRO A 29 -26.56 3.37 -37.08
N GLY A 30 -27.43 4.29 -36.68
CA GLY A 30 -28.83 4.35 -37.09
C GLY A 30 -29.78 3.48 -36.25
N LYS A 31 -29.29 2.59 -35.39
CA LYS A 31 -30.14 1.76 -34.52
C LYS A 31 -30.78 2.56 -33.38
N LEU A 32 -30.05 3.54 -32.85
CA LEU A 32 -30.55 4.44 -31.80
C LEU A 32 -30.02 5.85 -32.06
N PRO A 33 -30.83 6.74 -32.68
CA PRO A 33 -30.38 8.09 -33.05
C PRO A 33 -29.80 8.90 -31.88
N VAL A 34 -30.34 8.72 -30.67
CA VAL A 34 -29.86 9.39 -29.45
C VAL A 34 -28.42 9.00 -29.12
N TYR A 35 -28.05 7.73 -29.32
CA TYR A 35 -26.68 7.27 -29.08
C TYR A 35 -25.72 7.86 -30.11
N ASP A 36 -26.12 7.87 -31.40
CA ASP A 36 -25.30 8.42 -32.47
C ASP A 36 -25.04 9.92 -32.25
N LEU A 37 -26.08 10.69 -31.91
CA LEU A 37 -25.97 12.11 -31.56
C LEU A 37 -25.09 12.34 -30.32
N ALA A 38 -25.17 11.48 -29.31
CA ALA A 38 -24.33 11.59 -28.13
C ALA A 38 -22.84 11.37 -28.48
N VAL A 39 -22.53 10.38 -29.32
CA VAL A 39 -21.14 10.16 -29.75
C VAL A 39 -20.65 11.32 -30.61
N GLU A 40 -21.47 11.85 -31.52
CA GLU A 40 -21.15 13.04 -32.32
C GLU A 40 -20.86 14.26 -31.42
N LEU A 41 -21.68 14.48 -30.38
CA LEU A 41 -21.47 15.57 -29.42
C LEU A 41 -20.12 15.44 -28.70
N LEU A 42 -19.76 14.23 -28.27
CA LEU A 42 -18.48 13.95 -27.61
C LEU A 42 -17.30 14.12 -28.55
N GLU A 43 -17.43 13.69 -29.81
CA GLU A 43 -16.40 13.87 -30.85
C GLU A 43 -16.19 15.36 -31.15
N LYS A 44 -17.27 16.15 -31.23
CA LYS A 44 -17.23 17.60 -31.40
C LYS A 44 -16.56 18.32 -30.23
N ASP A 45 -16.98 18.02 -28.98
CA ASP A 45 -16.35 18.61 -27.79
C ASP A 45 -14.84 18.27 -27.72
N SER A 46 -14.48 17.02 -27.99
CA SER A 46 -13.08 16.58 -28.11
C SER A 46 -12.32 17.40 -29.15
N ALA A 47 -12.88 17.61 -30.35
CA ALA A 47 -12.25 18.38 -31.41
C ALA A 47 -12.05 19.86 -31.01
N GLU A 48 -13.04 20.48 -30.36
CA GLU A 48 -12.93 21.84 -29.84
C GLU A 48 -11.82 21.95 -28.79
N LYS A 49 -11.73 21.00 -27.85
CA LYS A 49 -10.66 20.97 -26.84
C LYS A 49 -9.28 20.76 -27.46
N LYS A 50 -9.17 19.90 -28.48
CA LYS A 50 -7.91 19.73 -29.25
C LYS A 50 -7.51 21.00 -29.99
N ALA A 51 -8.47 21.76 -30.53
CA ALA A 51 -8.20 23.04 -31.17
C ALA A 51 -7.70 24.10 -30.16
N LEU A 52 -8.20 24.09 -28.92
CA LEU A 52 -7.68 24.94 -27.84
C LEU A 52 -6.28 24.49 -27.40
N LEU A 53 -6.08 23.18 -27.25
CA LEU A 53 -4.78 22.59 -26.89
C LEU A 53 -3.67 23.01 -27.86
N ALA A 54 -3.96 23.07 -29.16
CA ALA A 54 -2.99 23.49 -30.18
C ALA A 54 -2.53 24.95 -30.02
N LYS A 55 -3.35 25.80 -29.39
CA LYS A 55 -3.05 27.23 -29.17
C LYS A 55 -2.42 27.50 -27.80
N GLU A 56 -2.54 26.56 -26.86
CA GLU A 56 -2.05 26.73 -25.50
C GLU A 56 -0.54 26.44 -25.41
N THR A 57 0.17 27.30 -24.68
CA THR A 57 1.63 27.21 -24.50
C THR A 57 2.01 26.76 -23.09
N ASP A 58 1.16 27.01 -22.10
CA ASP A 58 1.40 26.61 -20.72
C ASP A 58 1.33 25.09 -20.56
N SER A 59 2.40 24.48 -20.05
CA SER A 59 2.53 23.02 -19.90
C SER A 59 1.40 22.39 -19.09
N VAL A 60 1.03 23.02 -17.96
CA VAL A 60 0.02 22.49 -17.04
C VAL A 60 -1.38 22.58 -17.66
N LYS A 61 -1.68 23.70 -18.32
CA LYS A 61 -2.95 23.86 -19.03
C LYS A 61 -3.05 22.94 -20.23
N ARG A 62 -1.95 22.72 -20.96
CA ARG A 62 -1.89 21.74 -22.05
C ARG A 62 -2.22 20.34 -21.56
N GLU A 63 -1.56 19.85 -20.51
CA GLU A 63 -1.86 18.52 -19.97
C GLU A 63 -3.33 18.39 -19.55
N LYS A 64 -3.88 19.41 -18.90
CA LYS A 64 -5.30 19.44 -18.53
C LYS A 64 -6.24 19.40 -19.75
N LEU A 65 -5.95 20.17 -20.80
CA LEU A 65 -6.74 20.18 -22.03
C LEU A 65 -6.63 18.84 -22.77
N GLU A 66 -5.45 18.23 -22.78
CA GLU A 66 -5.24 16.90 -23.35
C GLU A 66 -6.09 15.85 -22.63
N ILE A 67 -6.10 15.85 -21.30
CA ILE A 67 -6.98 14.97 -20.51
C ILE A 67 -8.44 15.23 -20.86
N LEU A 68 -8.91 16.48 -20.78
CA LEU A 68 -10.31 16.83 -21.02
C LEU A 68 -10.78 16.47 -22.43
N SER A 69 -9.91 16.61 -23.44
CA SER A 69 -10.25 16.27 -24.82
C SER A 69 -10.50 14.78 -25.05
N ASN A 70 -9.90 13.90 -24.23
CA ASN A 70 -9.96 12.45 -24.43
C ASN A 70 -10.81 11.72 -23.37
N ILE A 71 -11.01 12.32 -22.19
CA ILE A 71 -11.60 11.63 -21.02
C ILE A 71 -13.01 11.10 -21.25
N ASN A 72 -13.81 11.75 -22.10
CA ASN A 72 -15.20 11.35 -22.37
C ASN A 72 -15.34 10.43 -23.58
N LEU A 73 -14.27 10.16 -24.32
CA LEU A 73 -14.35 9.28 -25.49
C LEU A 73 -14.66 7.85 -25.05
N PRO A 74 -15.68 7.19 -25.65
CA PRO A 74 -16.06 5.83 -25.28
C PRO A 74 -14.93 4.81 -25.41
N GLU A 75 -14.10 4.95 -26.45
CA GLU A 75 -12.92 4.10 -26.67
C GLU A 75 -11.92 4.18 -25.52
N VAL A 76 -11.58 5.39 -25.07
CA VAL A 76 -10.62 5.61 -23.97
C VAL A 76 -11.15 5.00 -22.67
N ARG A 77 -12.44 5.21 -22.37
CA ARG A 77 -13.08 4.60 -21.19
C ARG A 77 -13.09 3.09 -21.29
N TRP A 78 -13.40 2.54 -22.45
CA TRP A 78 -13.40 1.10 -22.70
C TRP A 78 -12.00 0.50 -22.53
N ASN A 79 -10.98 1.11 -23.13
CA ASN A 79 -9.57 0.73 -23.00
C ASN A 79 -9.13 0.63 -21.52
N VAL A 80 -9.51 1.60 -20.67
CA VAL A 80 -9.25 1.52 -19.22
C VAL A 80 -9.94 0.31 -18.58
N THR A 81 -11.20 0.05 -18.91
CA THR A 81 -11.94 -1.10 -18.34
C THR A 81 -11.36 -2.45 -18.77
N GLN A 82 -10.78 -2.53 -19.96
CA GLN A 82 -10.12 -3.74 -20.47
C GLN A 82 -8.69 -3.91 -19.96
N GLY A 83 -8.14 -2.89 -19.27
CA GLY A 83 -6.74 -2.88 -18.86
C GLY A 83 -5.75 -2.70 -20.01
N ASN A 84 -6.22 -2.19 -21.16
CA ASN A 84 -5.40 -1.91 -22.33
C ASN A 84 -5.19 -0.39 -22.45
N TYR A 85 -4.19 0.13 -21.74
CA TYR A 85 -3.92 1.56 -21.68
C TYR A 85 -2.42 1.84 -21.66
N ASP A 86 -2.05 3.03 -22.13
CA ASP A 86 -0.68 3.50 -22.14
C ASP A 86 -0.48 4.62 -21.12
N LEU A 87 0.34 4.36 -20.09
CA LEU A 87 0.59 5.29 -19.00
C LEU A 87 1.49 6.47 -19.40
N THR A 88 2.05 6.47 -20.61
CA THR A 88 2.68 7.66 -21.19
C THR A 88 1.65 8.76 -21.46
N GLN A 89 0.38 8.41 -21.69
CA GLN A 89 -0.69 9.38 -21.97
C GLN A 89 -1.31 9.90 -20.65
N PRO A 90 -1.45 11.23 -20.48
CA PRO A 90 -2.03 11.82 -19.28
C PRO A 90 -3.45 11.35 -18.94
N VAL A 91 -4.28 11.12 -19.96
CA VAL A 91 -5.68 10.73 -19.78
C VAL A 91 -5.81 9.40 -19.03
N TYR A 92 -4.97 8.41 -19.36
CA TYR A 92 -5.00 7.11 -18.71
C TYR A 92 -4.50 7.18 -17.26
N ARG A 93 -3.43 7.95 -17.00
CA ARG A 93 -2.95 8.20 -15.63
C ARG A 93 -4.05 8.83 -14.77
N HIS A 94 -4.71 9.86 -15.29
CA HIS A 94 -5.79 10.55 -14.61
C HIS A 94 -6.98 9.63 -14.31
N LEU A 95 -7.41 8.83 -15.29
CA LEU A 95 -8.51 7.88 -15.12
C LEU A 95 -8.20 6.79 -14.09
N LEU A 96 -6.95 6.31 -14.03
CA LEU A 96 -6.54 5.33 -13.01
C LEU A 96 -6.45 5.95 -11.62
N GLU A 97 -5.91 7.17 -11.50
CA GLU A 97 -5.91 7.90 -10.23
C GLU A 97 -7.33 8.13 -9.74
N GLN A 98 -8.21 8.60 -10.62
CA GLN A 98 -9.62 8.79 -10.32
C GLN A 98 -10.26 7.48 -9.84
N ASN A 99 -10.03 6.37 -10.56
CA ASN A 99 -10.55 5.06 -10.18
C ASN A 99 -10.06 4.65 -8.78
N TRP A 100 -8.77 4.79 -8.50
CA TRP A 100 -8.19 4.43 -7.20
C TRP A 100 -8.78 5.25 -6.05
N ARG A 101 -8.96 6.57 -6.26
CA ARG A 101 -9.52 7.49 -5.27
C ARG A 101 -11.03 7.37 -5.08
N GLN A 102 -11.78 7.03 -6.12
CA GLN A 102 -13.26 7.10 -6.10
C GLN A 102 -13.96 5.73 -6.06
N LYS A 103 -13.30 4.64 -6.46
CA LYS A 103 -13.91 3.30 -6.50
C LYS A 103 -13.67 2.47 -5.23
N GLY A 104 -13.26 3.12 -4.13
CA GLY A 104 -13.19 2.50 -2.81
C GLY A 104 -11.88 1.78 -2.47
N THR A 105 -10.94 1.63 -3.42
CA THR A 105 -9.64 0.98 -3.12
C THR A 105 -8.85 1.77 -2.07
N LEU A 106 -8.69 3.09 -2.27
CA LEU A 106 -8.05 3.96 -1.31
C LEU A 106 -8.85 4.05 0.00
N ASP A 107 -10.18 4.07 -0.06
CA ASP A 107 -11.04 4.14 1.13
C ASP A 107 -10.88 2.90 2.01
N LEU A 108 -10.88 1.71 1.42
CA LEU A 108 -10.63 0.45 2.13
C LEU A 108 -9.24 0.44 2.79
N LEU A 109 -8.22 0.91 2.07
CA LEU A 109 -6.87 1.02 2.62
C LEU A 109 -6.84 1.96 3.83
N MET A 110 -7.39 3.16 3.69
CA MET A 110 -7.41 4.16 4.76
C MET A 110 -8.25 3.71 5.96
N GLU A 111 -9.39 3.04 5.74
CA GLU A 111 -10.18 2.42 6.80
C GLU A 111 -9.33 1.45 7.62
N ARG A 112 -8.58 0.55 6.95
CA ARG A 112 -7.76 -0.47 7.63
C ARG A 112 -6.58 0.15 8.36
N VAL A 113 -5.89 1.12 7.75
CA VAL A 113 -4.76 1.83 8.37
C VAL A 113 -5.18 2.54 9.65
N HIS A 114 -6.35 3.19 9.67
CA HIS A 114 -6.87 3.86 10.87
C HIS A 114 -7.45 2.88 11.90
N GLN A 115 -8.24 1.89 11.46
CA GLN A 115 -8.83 0.89 12.36
C GLN A 115 -7.75 0.11 13.12
N MET A 116 -6.66 -0.25 12.44
CA MET A 116 -5.53 -0.97 13.02
C MET A 116 -4.51 -0.04 13.69
N LYS A 117 -4.78 1.27 13.78
CA LYS A 117 -3.92 2.29 14.40
C LYS A 117 -2.51 2.39 13.81
N VAL A 118 -2.30 1.92 12.58
CA VAL A 118 -1.02 2.13 11.86
C VAL A 118 -0.73 3.64 11.79
N ILE A 119 -1.79 4.42 11.54
CA ILE A 119 -1.84 5.85 11.87
C ILE A 119 -2.74 5.97 13.13
N PRO A 120 -2.26 6.53 14.24
CA PRO A 120 -1.10 7.42 14.33
C PRO A 120 0.21 6.75 14.76
N ASP A 121 0.28 5.43 15.00
CA ASP A 121 1.44 4.81 15.68
C ASP A 121 2.76 5.02 14.93
N ILE A 122 2.79 4.70 13.63
CA ILE A 122 4.01 4.79 12.81
C ILE A 122 4.30 6.24 12.40
N LEU A 123 3.33 6.88 11.75
CA LEU A 123 3.36 8.29 11.38
C LEU A 123 2.10 8.98 11.92
N ALA A 124 2.22 10.22 12.38
CA ALA A 124 1.10 10.96 12.95
C ALA A 124 -0.04 11.18 11.94
N SER A 125 0.30 11.38 10.68
CA SER A 125 -0.62 11.53 9.56
C SER A 125 0.06 11.09 8.26
N PHE A 126 -0.69 10.48 7.35
CA PHE A 126 -0.17 10.08 6.05
C PHE A 126 -1.30 10.12 5.01
N HIS A 127 -1.02 10.72 3.85
CA HIS A 127 -1.99 10.87 2.77
C HIS A 127 -1.44 10.19 1.51
N PRO A 128 -1.89 8.98 1.17
CA PRO A 128 -1.34 8.25 0.03
C PRO A 128 -1.54 9.01 -1.29
N THR A 129 -0.49 9.07 -2.09
CA THR A 129 -0.47 9.61 -3.46
C THR A 129 -0.05 8.58 -4.50
N VAL A 130 0.42 7.41 -4.05
CA VAL A 130 0.85 6.28 -4.87
C VAL A 130 0.05 5.06 -4.42
N ASP A 131 -0.53 4.33 -5.37
CA ASP A 131 -1.22 3.07 -5.09
C ASP A 131 -0.18 1.96 -4.91
N LEU A 132 0.04 1.57 -3.66
CA LEU A 132 1.02 0.55 -3.28
C LEU A 132 0.32 -0.78 -3.06
N ARG A 133 0.69 -1.79 -3.86
CA ARG A 133 0.15 -3.14 -3.80
C ARG A 133 1.26 -4.14 -3.53
N ILE A 134 0.94 -5.11 -2.69
CA ILE A 134 1.84 -6.18 -2.28
C ILE A 134 1.18 -7.49 -2.68
N SER A 135 1.95 -8.40 -3.25
CA SER A 135 1.51 -9.76 -3.53
C SER A 135 2.53 -10.77 -3.03
N PHE A 136 2.03 -11.92 -2.58
CA PHE A 136 2.85 -13.08 -2.23
C PHE A 136 2.41 -14.24 -3.11
N SER A 137 3.37 -14.95 -3.72
CA SER A 137 3.08 -16.09 -4.60
C SER A 137 2.08 -15.80 -5.74
N GLY A 138 2.01 -14.54 -6.20
CA GLY A 138 1.12 -14.09 -7.26
C GLY A 138 -0.30 -13.69 -6.81
N GLU A 139 -0.60 -13.72 -5.51
CA GLU A 139 -1.87 -13.27 -4.96
C GLU A 139 -1.75 -11.89 -4.30
N ASP A 140 -2.57 -10.93 -4.73
CA ASP A 140 -2.63 -9.59 -4.16
C ASP A 140 -3.14 -9.63 -2.71
N VAL A 141 -2.39 -8.99 -1.82
CA VAL A 141 -2.71 -8.90 -0.40
C VAL A 141 -3.74 -7.81 -0.17
N ILE A 142 -4.88 -8.19 0.37
CA ILE A 142 -5.91 -7.25 0.81
C ILE A 142 -5.41 -6.52 2.08
N PRO A 143 -5.50 -5.17 2.15
CA PRO A 143 -5.07 -4.42 3.33
C PRO A 143 -5.70 -4.94 4.63
N GLY A 144 -4.86 -5.19 5.63
CA GLY A 144 -5.27 -5.66 6.96
C GLY A 144 -5.60 -7.15 7.05
N VAL A 145 -5.44 -7.94 6.00
CA VAL A 145 -5.65 -9.41 6.07
C VAL A 145 -4.61 -10.08 6.97
N PHE A 146 -4.98 -11.23 7.52
CA PHE A 146 -4.02 -12.11 8.19
C PHE A 146 -3.34 -13.02 7.17
N LEU A 147 -2.02 -13.03 7.17
CA LEU A 147 -1.21 -13.96 6.38
C LEU A 147 -0.55 -15.00 7.30
N PRO A 148 -0.40 -16.25 6.84
CA PRO A 148 0.43 -17.21 7.54
C PRO A 148 1.91 -16.89 7.30
N VAL A 149 2.76 -17.07 8.31
CA VAL A 149 4.19 -16.72 8.25
C VAL A 149 4.89 -17.46 7.11
N LYS A 150 4.48 -18.71 6.83
CA LYS A 150 4.95 -19.49 5.68
C LYS A 150 4.82 -18.78 4.33
N SER A 151 3.77 -17.97 4.15
CA SER A 151 3.51 -17.26 2.88
C SER A 151 4.44 -16.07 2.66
N THR A 152 4.95 -15.47 3.74
CA THR A 152 5.79 -14.27 3.73
C THR A 152 7.28 -14.60 3.89
N LEU A 153 7.65 -15.89 3.93
CA LEU A 153 9.05 -16.35 3.89
C LEU A 153 9.80 -15.92 2.62
N ARG A 154 9.09 -15.77 1.51
CA ARG A 154 9.64 -15.29 0.24
C ARG A 154 9.44 -13.79 0.11
N LEU A 155 10.25 -13.17 -0.76
CA LEU A 155 10.09 -11.77 -1.10
C LEU A 155 8.68 -11.47 -1.60
N PRO A 156 8.05 -10.38 -1.14
CA PRO A 156 6.85 -9.87 -1.78
C PRO A 156 7.17 -9.34 -3.17
N SER A 157 6.21 -9.47 -4.09
CA SER A 157 6.20 -8.64 -5.30
C SER A 157 5.46 -7.35 -4.97
N ILE A 158 6.13 -6.22 -5.16
CA ILE A 158 5.63 -4.90 -4.79
C ILE A 158 5.42 -4.09 -6.07
N THR A 159 4.18 -3.63 -6.26
CA THR A 159 3.81 -2.73 -7.35
C THR A 159 3.40 -1.39 -6.77
N ALA A 160 4.05 -0.32 -7.21
CA ALA A 160 3.75 1.05 -6.83
C ALA A 160 3.30 1.83 -8.07
N GLN A 161 2.00 2.10 -8.19
CA GLN A 161 1.46 2.89 -9.29
C GLN A 161 1.50 4.38 -8.91
N ALA A 162 2.52 5.07 -9.41
CA ALA A 162 2.55 6.53 -9.41
C ALA A 162 1.71 7.08 -10.57
N TYR A 163 1.17 8.30 -10.42
CA TYR A 163 0.36 8.95 -11.45
C TYR A 163 1.06 10.15 -12.11
N HIS A 164 2.28 10.48 -11.65
CA HIS A 164 3.12 11.50 -12.27
C HIS A 164 3.99 10.89 -13.38
N PRO A 165 4.30 11.66 -14.44
CA PRO A 165 5.10 11.17 -15.57
C PRO A 165 6.61 11.16 -15.28
N GLU A 166 7.09 12.03 -14.39
CA GLU A 166 8.51 12.17 -14.14
C GLU A 166 9.09 10.97 -13.38
N GLU A 167 10.37 10.73 -13.55
CA GLU A 167 11.07 9.76 -12.72
C GLU A 167 11.44 10.43 -11.39
N ARG A 168 10.90 9.89 -10.29
CA ARG A 168 11.15 10.39 -8.94
C ARG A 168 11.72 9.27 -8.08
N LEU A 169 12.54 9.64 -7.12
CA LEU A 169 13.14 8.70 -6.18
C LEU A 169 12.23 8.46 -4.98
N TYR A 170 12.20 7.23 -4.51
CA TYR A 170 11.43 6.79 -3.36
C TYR A 170 12.25 5.86 -2.47
N THR A 171 11.96 5.87 -1.17
CA THR A 171 12.48 4.88 -0.21
C THR A 171 11.35 3.96 0.22
N LEU A 172 11.58 2.65 0.19
CA LEU A 172 10.65 1.66 0.72
C LEU A 172 11.12 1.14 2.08
N LEU A 173 10.20 1.07 3.04
CA LEU A 173 10.41 0.50 4.36
C LEU A 173 9.34 -0.57 4.64
N ILE A 174 9.72 -1.67 5.28
CA ILE A 174 8.77 -2.64 5.86
C ILE A 174 9.01 -2.65 7.37
N ILE A 175 7.96 -2.38 8.14
CA ILE A 175 8.04 -2.02 9.54
C ILE A 175 7.05 -2.86 10.34
N ASP A 176 7.48 -3.34 11.51
CA ASP A 176 6.65 -3.96 12.54
C ASP A 176 6.67 -3.09 13.81
N PRO A 177 5.56 -2.42 14.18
CA PRO A 177 5.50 -1.59 15.38
C PRO A 177 5.18 -2.37 16.67
N ASP A 178 4.98 -3.69 16.58
CA ASP A 178 4.40 -4.50 17.66
C ASP A 178 5.43 -5.46 18.30
N VAL A 179 6.72 -5.19 18.17
CA VAL A 179 7.77 -6.02 18.78
C VAL A 179 7.85 -5.76 20.29
N PRO A 180 7.71 -6.78 21.16
CA PRO A 180 7.73 -6.58 22.60
C PRO A 180 9.13 -6.16 23.08
N ASN A 181 9.18 -5.14 23.93
CA ASN A 181 10.38 -4.68 24.61
C ASN A 181 10.24 -4.86 26.12
N SER A 182 10.97 -5.85 26.66
CA SER A 182 10.92 -6.21 28.08
C SER A 182 11.51 -5.12 29.00
N SER A 183 12.49 -4.35 28.51
CA SER A 183 13.16 -3.31 29.30
C SER A 183 12.26 -2.11 29.57
N THR A 184 11.48 -1.70 28.57
CA THR A 184 10.54 -0.57 28.66
C THR A 184 9.12 -1.01 29.06
N LYS A 185 8.86 -2.32 29.12
CA LYS A 185 7.52 -2.91 29.32
C LYS A 185 6.50 -2.37 28.32
N SER A 186 6.94 -2.17 27.07
CA SER A 186 6.13 -1.60 25.98
C SER A 186 6.45 -2.34 24.67
N PHE A 187 5.94 -1.83 23.56
CA PHE A 187 6.32 -2.26 22.22
C PHE A 187 7.38 -1.33 21.64
N SER A 188 8.21 -1.88 20.76
CA SER A 188 9.18 -1.17 19.94
C SER A 188 9.00 -1.54 18.48
N THR A 189 9.65 -0.77 17.63
CA THR A 189 9.54 -0.91 16.18
C THR A 189 10.72 -1.69 15.63
N TYR A 190 10.45 -2.61 14.70
CA TYR A 190 11.45 -3.39 13.98
C TYR A 190 11.39 -3.14 12.47
N LEU A 191 12.55 -2.99 11.84
CA LEU A 191 12.71 -2.74 10.41
C LEU A 191 13.04 -4.04 9.67
N HIS A 192 12.07 -4.55 8.92
CA HIS A 192 12.19 -5.76 8.11
C HIS A 192 12.94 -5.53 6.81
N ALA A 193 12.75 -4.39 6.17
CA ALA A 193 13.43 -4.02 4.93
C ALA A 193 13.59 -2.50 4.84
N PHE A 194 14.68 -2.06 4.23
CA PHE A 194 14.92 -0.67 3.90
C PHE A 194 15.64 -0.58 2.56
N GLN A 195 14.98 0.02 1.56
CA GLN A 195 15.49 0.17 0.21
C GLN A 195 15.36 1.64 -0.23
N PRO A 196 16.45 2.42 -0.20
CA PRO A 196 16.43 3.79 -0.72
C PRO A 196 16.59 3.82 -2.25
N ASN A 197 16.43 5.02 -2.81
CA ASN A 197 16.76 5.39 -4.19
C ASN A 197 16.04 4.55 -5.26
N ILE A 198 14.79 4.15 -5.00
CA ILE A 198 13.94 3.45 -5.96
C ILE A 198 13.40 4.46 -6.96
N LEU A 199 13.72 4.27 -8.24
CA LEU A 199 13.25 5.12 -9.32
C LEU A 199 11.84 4.67 -9.76
N LEU A 200 10.85 5.55 -9.60
CA LEU A 200 9.47 5.29 -9.98
C LEU A 200 8.89 6.40 -10.86
N SER A 201 8.02 5.99 -11.76
CA SER A 201 7.20 6.87 -12.60
C SER A 201 5.88 6.15 -12.92
N ALA A 202 4.98 6.77 -13.67
CA ALA A 202 3.76 6.11 -14.09
C ALA A 202 4.00 4.81 -14.89
N THR A 203 5.12 4.68 -15.61
CA THR A 203 5.46 3.50 -16.42
C THR A 203 6.41 2.53 -15.69
N LYS A 204 7.20 3.01 -14.72
CA LYS A 204 8.09 2.20 -13.88
C LYS A 204 7.45 1.98 -12.51
N THR A 205 6.72 0.87 -12.38
CA THR A 205 5.89 0.60 -11.19
C THR A 205 6.37 -0.57 -10.33
N GLN A 206 7.21 -1.46 -10.87
CA GLN A 206 7.66 -2.64 -10.15
C GLN A 206 8.83 -2.31 -9.23
N ILE A 207 8.77 -2.79 -7.99
CA ILE A 207 9.82 -2.66 -6.99
C ILE A 207 10.34 -4.05 -6.63
N THR A 208 11.66 -4.22 -6.75
CA THR A 208 12.36 -5.42 -6.30
C THR A 208 13.13 -5.11 -5.02
N LEU A 209 13.01 -5.99 -4.03
CA LEU A 209 13.77 -5.90 -2.79
C LEU A 209 14.88 -6.97 -2.76
N PRO A 210 16.05 -6.66 -2.17
CA PRO A 210 17.03 -7.68 -1.84
C PRO A 210 16.54 -8.54 -0.67
N ILE A 211 16.90 -9.82 -0.63
CA ILE A 211 16.58 -10.74 0.48
C ILE A 211 17.83 -11.15 1.24
N ALA A 212 17.75 -11.25 2.56
CA ALA A 212 18.89 -11.65 3.37
C ALA A 212 19.34 -13.07 2.99
N PRO A 213 20.65 -13.35 2.85
CA PRO A 213 21.78 -12.52 3.29
C PRO A 213 22.35 -11.56 2.23
N GLU A 214 21.71 -11.39 1.07
CA GLU A 214 22.17 -10.46 0.03
C GLU A 214 22.10 -9.03 0.58
N THR A 215 23.24 -8.44 0.88
CA THR A 215 23.34 -7.07 1.40
C THR A 215 23.95 -6.19 0.32
N SER A 216 23.35 -5.03 0.09
CA SER A 216 24.02 -3.94 -0.62
C SER A 216 24.57 -2.97 0.41
N GLU A 217 25.52 -2.12 0.01
CA GLU A 217 26.09 -1.09 0.90
C GLU A 217 25.05 -0.05 1.37
N THR A 218 23.88 0.02 0.72
CA THR A 218 22.88 1.09 0.94
C THR A 218 21.49 0.59 1.34
N SER A 219 21.23 -0.73 1.29
CA SER A 219 19.91 -1.32 1.61
C SER A 219 19.99 -2.37 2.70
N LEU A 220 19.00 -2.38 3.59
CA LEU A 220 18.77 -3.50 4.49
C LEU A 220 17.83 -4.51 3.82
N PRO A 221 18.29 -5.74 3.57
CA PRO A 221 17.48 -6.72 2.86
C PRO A 221 16.29 -7.18 3.67
N TYR A 222 15.29 -7.71 2.96
CA TYR A 222 14.09 -8.27 3.56
C TYR A 222 14.42 -9.42 4.52
N ILE A 223 13.94 -9.28 5.75
CA ILE A 223 13.81 -10.36 6.73
C ILE A 223 12.31 -10.67 6.84
N PRO A 224 11.88 -11.94 6.67
CA PRO A 224 10.47 -12.29 6.80
C PRO A 224 9.85 -11.83 8.13
N PRO A 225 8.58 -11.44 8.14
CA PRO A 225 7.76 -11.35 9.34
C PRO A 225 7.98 -12.54 10.29
N HIS A 226 8.08 -12.26 11.59
CA HIS A 226 8.36 -13.25 12.61
C HIS A 226 7.75 -12.83 13.96
N PRO A 227 6.40 -12.78 14.06
CA PRO A 227 5.73 -12.43 15.32
C PRO A 227 6.12 -13.42 16.41
N GLN A 228 6.51 -12.96 17.60
CA GLN A 228 7.09 -13.84 18.62
C GLN A 228 6.03 -14.67 19.35
N ASN A 229 6.42 -15.85 19.84
CA ASN A 229 5.50 -16.67 20.61
C ASN A 229 5.04 -15.96 21.89
N GLY A 230 3.73 -15.95 22.12
CA GLY A 230 3.11 -15.37 23.30
C GLY A 230 2.72 -13.90 23.18
N THR A 231 3.03 -13.25 22.05
CA THR A 231 2.50 -11.92 21.72
C THR A 231 1.13 -12.05 21.04
N ASN A 232 0.44 -10.91 20.88
CA ASN A 232 -0.72 -10.82 19.99
C ASN A 232 -0.28 -10.81 18.53
N TYR A 233 -1.19 -10.60 17.59
CA TYR A 233 -0.80 -10.38 16.20
C TYR A 233 0.07 -9.13 16.03
N HIS A 234 0.93 -9.16 15.02
CA HIS A 234 1.79 -8.04 14.63
C HIS A 234 1.26 -7.39 13.35
N ARG A 235 1.46 -6.08 13.22
CA ARG A 235 1.04 -5.27 12.05
C ARG A 235 2.26 -4.98 11.18
N TYR A 236 2.38 -5.67 10.05
CA TYR A 236 3.45 -5.37 9.09
C TYR A 236 2.98 -4.27 8.15
N THR A 237 3.64 -3.12 8.21
CA THR A 237 3.33 -1.95 7.38
C THR A 237 4.45 -1.68 6.40
N THR A 238 4.11 -1.59 5.13
CA THR A 238 5.01 -1.13 4.09
C THR A 238 4.75 0.34 3.80
N LEU A 239 5.80 1.15 3.90
CA LEU A 239 5.78 2.56 3.54
C LEU A 239 6.65 2.79 2.32
N LEU A 240 6.15 3.58 1.38
CA LEU A 240 6.89 4.08 0.23
C LEU A 240 6.92 5.61 0.32
N LEU A 241 8.09 6.18 0.58
CA LEU A 241 8.25 7.59 0.92
C LEU A 241 8.94 8.34 -0.23
N PRO A 242 8.39 9.45 -0.74
CA PRO A 242 9.03 10.23 -1.79
C PRO A 242 10.28 10.93 -1.26
N GLN A 243 11.38 10.81 -2.00
CA GLN A 243 12.64 11.45 -1.69
C GLN A 243 12.77 12.81 -2.40
N PRO A 244 13.31 13.84 -1.73
CA PRO A 244 13.63 15.10 -2.38
C PRO A 244 14.88 15.00 -3.28
N SER A 245 15.81 14.11 -2.92
CA SER A 245 17.07 13.87 -3.65
C SER A 245 17.56 12.44 -3.41
N GLU A 246 18.63 12.05 -4.11
CA GLU A 246 19.33 10.81 -3.81
C GLU A 246 19.80 10.78 -2.34
N LEU A 247 19.59 9.65 -1.68
CA LEU A 247 19.96 9.44 -0.29
C LEU A 247 21.27 8.67 -0.20
N SER A 248 22.21 9.22 0.57
CA SER A 248 23.36 8.48 1.07
C SER A 248 23.02 7.95 2.46
N VAL A 249 22.97 6.63 2.59
CA VAL A 249 22.53 5.95 3.82
C VAL A 249 23.71 5.22 4.43
N ASP A 250 24.06 5.60 5.66
CA ASP A 250 25.04 4.89 6.47
C ASP A 250 24.34 3.75 7.23
N LEU A 251 24.41 2.53 6.67
CA LEU A 251 23.79 1.35 7.25
C LEU A 251 24.29 1.03 8.67
N SER A 252 25.51 1.46 9.04
CA SER A 252 26.06 1.20 10.38
C SER A 252 25.27 1.91 11.48
N LYS A 253 24.61 3.02 11.13
CA LYS A 253 23.75 3.80 12.04
C LYS A 253 22.28 3.39 11.97
N LEU A 254 21.92 2.54 11.00
CA LEU A 254 20.55 2.11 10.77
C LEU A 254 20.26 0.79 11.49
N SER A 255 19.92 0.88 12.77
CA SER A 255 19.50 -0.28 13.55
C SER A 255 18.14 -0.81 13.07
N ARG A 256 18.01 -2.14 12.98
CA ARG A 256 16.70 -2.77 12.74
C ARG A 256 15.82 -2.73 13.98
N GLU A 257 16.40 -2.89 15.16
CA GLU A 257 15.70 -2.89 16.43
C GLU A 257 15.49 -1.46 16.95
N ASN A 258 14.36 -1.23 17.60
CA ASN A 258 13.96 0.09 18.12
C ASN A 258 14.02 1.20 17.06
N PHE A 259 13.62 0.87 15.83
CA PHE A 259 13.74 1.76 14.68
C PHE A 259 12.79 2.97 14.78
N ASP A 260 13.35 4.19 14.87
CA ASP A 260 12.56 5.42 14.91
C ASP A 260 12.16 5.88 13.50
N VAL A 261 10.99 5.43 13.06
CA VAL A 261 10.42 5.78 11.75
C VAL A 261 10.23 7.30 11.61
N ARG A 262 9.80 8.00 12.67
CA ARG A 262 9.52 9.44 12.61
C ARG A 262 10.80 10.26 12.60
N GLY A 263 11.80 9.83 13.36
CA GLY A 263 13.14 10.39 13.34
C GLY A 263 13.74 10.29 11.94
N VAL A 264 13.71 9.09 11.34
CA VAL A 264 14.19 8.85 9.97
C VAL A 264 13.39 9.66 8.94
N TYR A 265 12.07 9.76 9.10
CA TYR A 265 11.22 10.57 8.21
C TYR A 265 11.66 12.04 8.18
N LYS A 266 11.95 12.61 9.35
CA LYS A 266 12.44 13.98 9.49
C LYS A 266 13.89 14.14 9.04
N GLN A 267 14.76 13.20 9.40
CA GLN A 267 16.19 13.22 9.11
C GLN A 267 16.47 13.28 7.61
N TYR A 268 15.77 12.47 6.81
CA TYR A 268 15.94 12.44 5.36
C TYR A 268 15.01 13.40 4.62
N GLY A 269 14.16 14.15 5.34
CA GLY A 269 13.28 15.17 4.75
C GLY A 269 12.32 14.60 3.70
N PHE A 270 11.77 13.40 3.92
CA PHE A 270 10.82 12.82 2.97
C PHE A 270 9.63 13.75 2.74
N ALA A 271 9.22 13.86 1.48
CA ALA A 271 8.08 14.69 1.14
C ALA A 271 6.78 14.07 1.66
N HIS A 272 5.74 14.91 1.77
CA HIS A 272 4.40 14.43 2.04
C HIS A 272 3.90 13.58 0.86
N GLY A 273 3.12 12.54 1.17
CA GLY A 273 2.59 11.62 0.17
C GLY A 273 3.28 10.27 0.21
N GLY A 274 3.24 9.57 -0.91
CA GLY A 274 3.81 8.23 -1.06
C GLY A 274 2.76 7.13 -1.03
N GLY A 275 3.19 5.91 -0.70
CA GLY A 275 2.35 4.72 -0.62
C GLY A 275 2.37 4.11 0.78
N ILE A 276 1.26 3.47 1.15
CA ILE A 276 1.15 2.67 2.37
C ILE A 276 0.38 1.39 2.04
N HIS A 277 0.83 0.27 2.60
CA HIS A 277 0.10 -0.99 2.59
C HIS A 277 0.36 -1.72 3.91
N MET A 278 -0.55 -2.57 4.34
CA MET A 278 -0.37 -3.31 5.59
C MET A 278 -1.04 -4.68 5.56
N PHE A 279 -0.46 -5.63 6.28
CA PHE A 279 -1.06 -6.92 6.60
C PHE A 279 -0.71 -7.31 8.04
N ARG A 280 -1.29 -8.40 8.54
CA ARG A 280 -1.08 -8.87 9.91
C ARG A 280 -0.65 -10.32 9.90
N GLU A 281 0.10 -10.71 10.91
CA GLU A 281 0.37 -12.13 11.16
C GLU A 281 0.26 -12.45 12.64
N ASN A 282 -0.05 -13.72 12.91
CA ASN A 282 0.07 -14.29 14.25
C ASN A 282 1.30 -15.21 14.27
N TRP A 283 1.79 -15.48 15.48
CA TRP A 283 2.75 -16.54 15.68
C TRP A 283 2.22 -17.89 15.16
N ASP A 284 3.08 -18.62 14.45
CA ASP A 284 2.92 -20.02 14.09
C ASP A 284 4.28 -20.75 14.20
N GLU A 285 4.30 -22.07 14.04
CA GLU A 285 5.52 -22.88 14.23
C GLU A 285 6.63 -22.58 13.21
N THR A 286 6.31 -21.86 12.12
CA THR A 286 7.30 -21.52 11.08
C THR A 286 8.20 -20.35 11.48
N VAL A 287 7.82 -19.57 12.49
CA VAL A 287 8.64 -18.47 13.06
C VAL A 287 10.02 -18.96 13.50
N GLY A 288 10.09 -20.15 14.12
CA GLY A 288 11.36 -20.74 14.55
C GLY A 288 12.34 -20.97 13.39
N LEU A 289 11.84 -21.23 12.18
CA LEU A 289 12.68 -21.32 10.97
C LEU A 289 13.24 -19.95 10.57
N VAL A 290 12.46 -18.88 10.74
CA VAL A 290 12.91 -17.52 10.43
C VAL A 290 14.06 -17.12 11.35
N TYR A 291 13.89 -17.32 12.67
CA TYR A 291 14.93 -17.06 13.67
C TYR A 291 16.22 -17.82 13.39
N LYS A 292 16.13 -19.12 13.12
CA LYS A 292 17.29 -19.96 12.82
C LYS A 292 17.99 -19.57 11.51
N LYS A 293 17.23 -19.29 10.46
CA LYS A 293 17.77 -19.07 9.11
C LYS A 293 18.29 -17.64 8.89
N PHE A 294 17.56 -16.64 9.37
CA PHE A 294 17.84 -15.23 9.05
C PHE A 294 18.49 -14.45 10.20
N LEU A 295 18.18 -14.81 11.45
CA LEU A 295 18.70 -14.09 12.62
C LEU A 295 19.86 -14.84 13.31
N GLY A 296 19.96 -16.16 13.12
CA GLY A 296 21.01 -16.99 13.73
C GLY A 296 20.86 -17.16 15.25
N GLN A 297 19.67 -16.90 15.78
CA GLN A 297 19.36 -16.91 17.23
C GLN A 297 18.20 -17.85 17.52
N PRO A 298 18.06 -18.37 18.75
CA PRO A 298 16.85 -19.06 19.16
C PRO A 298 15.68 -18.09 19.26
N GLU A 299 14.49 -18.58 18.95
CA GLU A 299 13.25 -17.81 19.08
C GLU A 299 12.96 -17.48 20.56
N PRO A 300 12.75 -16.20 20.91
CA PRO A 300 12.31 -15.82 22.24
C PRO A 300 10.85 -16.21 22.45
N LYS A 301 10.52 -16.62 23.68
CA LYS A 301 9.14 -16.97 24.08
C LYS A 301 8.68 -16.03 25.16
N PHE A 302 7.56 -15.36 24.93
CA PHE A 302 6.94 -14.46 25.89
C PHE A 302 5.82 -15.17 26.64
N GLY A 303 5.67 -14.86 27.92
CA GLY A 303 4.46 -15.22 28.66
C GLY A 303 3.30 -14.36 28.19
N LYS A 304 2.07 -14.89 28.29
CA LYS A 304 0.88 -14.06 28.07
C LYS A 304 0.86 -12.92 29.07
N ALA A 305 0.55 -11.71 28.61
CA ALA A 305 0.30 -10.60 29.50
C ALA A 305 -0.83 -10.99 30.48
N PRO A 306 -0.68 -10.73 31.78
CA PRO A 306 -1.75 -10.98 32.74
C PRO A 306 -2.96 -10.11 32.37
N GLU A 307 -4.15 -10.72 32.30
CA GLU A 307 -5.37 -9.97 32.02
C GLU A 307 -5.64 -8.97 33.16
N PRO A 308 -5.87 -7.68 32.86
CA PRO A 308 -6.17 -6.70 33.88
C PRO A 308 -7.49 -7.06 34.56
N GLN A 309 -7.42 -7.30 35.88
CA GLN A 309 -8.59 -7.64 36.67
C GLN A 309 -9.35 -6.35 37.03
N LEU A 310 -10.20 -5.87 36.12
CA LEU A 310 -10.93 -4.59 36.21
C LEU A 310 -11.68 -4.35 37.53
N TYR A 311 -12.07 -5.42 38.22
CA TYR A 311 -12.85 -5.33 39.45
C TYR A 311 -12.00 -5.42 40.71
N LEU A 312 -10.69 -5.63 40.60
CA LEU A 312 -9.79 -5.80 41.71
C LEU A 312 -8.95 -4.53 41.90
N ASP A 313 -8.83 -4.09 43.14
CA ASP A 313 -7.90 -3.04 43.54
C ASP A 313 -6.46 -3.55 43.54
N ASP A 314 -5.50 -2.66 43.79
CA ASP A 314 -4.06 -2.97 43.83
C ASP A 314 -3.69 -4.05 44.87
N THR A 315 -4.61 -4.39 45.78
CA THR A 315 -4.45 -5.44 46.80
C THR A 315 -5.09 -6.77 46.41
N GLY A 316 -5.70 -6.86 45.22
CA GLY A 316 -6.40 -8.05 44.75
C GLY A 316 -7.77 -8.24 45.40
N LYS A 317 -8.38 -7.19 45.95
CA LYS A 317 -9.74 -7.21 46.52
C LYS A 317 -10.72 -6.51 45.61
N ARG A 318 -11.97 -6.97 45.58
CA ARG A 318 -13.00 -6.32 44.77
C ARG A 318 -13.29 -4.91 45.29
N TYR A 319 -13.37 -3.93 44.40
CA TYR A 319 -13.86 -2.60 44.74
C TYR A 319 -15.19 -2.71 45.48
N ARG A 320 -15.25 -2.15 46.69
CA ARG A 320 -16.51 -2.12 47.46
C ARG A 320 -17.51 -1.26 46.70
N LYS A 321 -18.66 -1.84 46.38
CA LYS A 321 -19.74 -1.20 45.60
C LYS A 321 -20.33 0.04 46.30
N TYR A 322 -20.12 0.16 47.61
CA TYR A 322 -20.51 1.29 48.44
C TYR A 322 -19.37 1.62 49.42
N THR A 323 -18.92 2.86 49.43
CA THR A 323 -18.13 3.44 50.53
C THR A 323 -19.11 3.87 51.62
N THR A 324 -19.06 3.22 52.78
CA THR A 324 -19.70 3.74 53.99
C THR A 324 -18.95 5.02 54.38
N ALA A 325 -19.63 6.16 54.26
CA ALA A 325 -19.15 7.48 54.66
C ALA A 325 -18.83 7.54 56.16
#